data_AF-A0A0D8FTZ5-F1
#
_entry.id   AF-A0A0D8FTZ5-F1
#
_cell.length_a   1.000
_cell.length_b   1.000
_cell.length_c   1.000
_cell.angle_alpha   90.00
_cell.angle_beta   90.00
_cell.angle_gamma   90.00
#
_symmetry.space_group_name_H-M   'P 1'
#
loop_
_entity.id
_entity.type
_entity.pdbx_description
1 polymer ?
#
loop_
_entity_poly.entity_id
_entity_poly.type
_entity_poly.pdbx_seq_one_letter_code
_entity_poly.pdbx_strand_id
1 'polypeptide(L)'
;MLITLEDRLLDISSHLPKLPDRVVGRLTKSAWMIALVVGILVLLDAFDIVSAATAFGGSCTGILLGCVGGSALSSFYVAAALTAIYGIIYLWGVQPLRELRYRGWRIVFTGTLIQLVVGVVLTFFFGLNGIALVLIEVAVGWYLLFSIRSSFVY
;
A
#
# COMPACT_ATOMS: atom_id res chain seq x y z
N MET A 1 2.27 -1.46 19.83
CA MET A 1 1.63 -0.45 18.96
C MET A 1 0.88 -1.09 17.79
N LEU A 2 1.52 -1.95 16.97
CA LEU A 2 0.86 -2.67 15.85
C LEU A 2 -0.28 -3.59 16.31
N ILE A 3 -0.08 -4.34 17.41
CA ILE A 3 -1.10 -5.22 18.03
C ILE A 3 -2.32 -4.41 18.48
N THR A 4 -2.09 -3.23 19.08
CA THR A 4 -3.16 -2.33 19.54
C THR A 4 -4.00 -1.77 18.38
N LEU A 5 -3.37 -1.51 17.23
CA LEU A 5 -4.05 -1.09 16.00
C LEU A 5 -4.84 -2.23 15.38
N GLU A 6 -4.27 -3.43 15.36
CA GLU A 6 -4.95 -4.65 14.92
C GLU A 6 -6.20 -4.91 15.75
N ASP A 7 -6.13 -4.82 17.08
CA ASP A 7 -7.28 -5.03 17.97
C ASP A 7 -8.39 -4.00 17.75
N ARG A 8 -8.05 -2.74 17.51
CA ARG A 8 -9.04 -1.69 17.20
C ARG A 8 -9.70 -1.92 15.84
N LEU A 9 -8.93 -2.32 14.83
CA LEU A 9 -9.48 -2.60 13.50
C LEU A 9 -10.29 -3.90 13.48
N LEU A 10 -9.93 -4.86 14.32
CA LEU A 10 -10.74 -6.05 14.58
C LEU A 10 -12.09 -5.67 15.16
N ASP A 11 -12.10 -4.85 16.20
CA ASP A 11 -13.32 -4.38 16.84
C ASP A 11 -14.22 -3.66 15.81
N ILE A 12 -13.67 -2.71 15.04
CA ILE A 12 -14.41 -2.02 13.98
C ILE A 12 -14.93 -3.01 12.92
N SER A 13 -14.09 -3.95 12.46
CA SER A 13 -14.49 -4.93 11.44
C SER A 13 -15.57 -5.89 11.93
N SER A 14 -15.62 -6.16 13.23
CA SER A 14 -16.63 -7.04 13.82
C SER A 14 -18.04 -6.45 13.77
N HIS A 15 -18.13 -5.11 13.71
CA HIS A 15 -19.38 -4.37 13.55
C HIS A 15 -19.78 -4.15 12.09
N LEU A 16 -18.89 -4.45 11.13
CA LEU A 16 -19.18 -4.35 9.71
C LEU A 16 -19.92 -5.59 9.20
N PRO A 17 -20.67 -5.48 8.07
CA PRO A 17 -21.36 -6.62 7.48
C PRO A 17 -20.38 -7.75 7.21
N LYS A 18 -20.68 -8.97 7.66
CA LYS A 18 -19.80 -10.12 7.40
C LYS A 18 -19.98 -10.61 5.97
N LEU A 19 -18.86 -10.86 5.28
CA LEU A 19 -18.88 -11.50 3.98
C LEU A 19 -19.35 -12.96 4.10
N PRO A 20 -20.07 -13.51 3.10
CA PRO A 20 -20.44 -14.93 3.09
C PRO A 20 -19.19 -15.82 3.13
N ASP A 21 -19.25 -16.96 3.83
CA ASP A 21 -18.12 -17.89 3.99
C ASP A 21 -17.52 -18.35 2.65
N ARG A 22 -18.37 -18.47 1.61
CA ARG A 22 -17.92 -18.79 0.25
C ARG A 22 -16.99 -17.72 -0.34
N VAL A 23 -17.28 -16.45 -0.06
CA VAL A 23 -16.46 -15.30 -0.50
C VAL A 23 -15.17 -15.29 0.30
N VAL A 24 -15.23 -15.41 1.62
CA VAL A 24 -14.04 -15.46 2.50
C VAL A 24 -13.11 -16.61 2.10
N GLY A 25 -13.64 -17.80 1.81
CA GLY A 25 -12.85 -18.95 1.36
C GLY A 25 -12.19 -18.73 0.00
N ARG A 26 -12.87 -18.09 -0.96
CA ARG A 26 -12.26 -17.71 -2.24
C ARG A 26 -11.19 -16.63 -2.06
N LEU A 27 -11.49 -15.61 -1.27
CA LEU A 27 -10.59 -14.50 -1.02
C LEU A 27 -9.31 -14.96 -0.33
N THR A 28 -9.43 -15.88 0.64
CA THR A 28 -8.30 -16.50 1.34
C THR A 28 -7.42 -17.30 0.37
N LYS A 29 -8.03 -18.13 -0.48
CA LYS A 29 -7.28 -18.92 -1.49
C LYS A 29 -6.59 -18.04 -2.54
N SER A 30 -7.20 -16.90 -2.86
CA SER A 30 -6.64 -15.93 -3.81
C SER A 30 -5.80 -14.83 -3.16
N ALA A 31 -5.66 -14.81 -1.83
CA ALA A 31 -5.00 -13.72 -1.11
C ALA A 31 -3.53 -13.55 -1.54
N TRP A 32 -2.84 -14.66 -1.80
CA TRP A 32 -1.47 -14.63 -2.31
C TRP A 32 -1.39 -14.07 -3.75
N MET A 33 -2.40 -14.34 -4.59
CA MET A 33 -2.47 -13.78 -5.94
C MET A 33 -2.76 -12.28 -5.89
N ILE A 34 -3.67 -11.86 -5.02
CA ILE A 34 -3.98 -10.43 -4.81
C ILE A 34 -2.73 -9.71 -4.33
N ALA A 35 -2.02 -10.24 -3.32
CA ALA A 35 -0.78 -9.64 -2.83
C ALA A 35 0.32 -9.58 -3.90
N LEU A 36 0.42 -10.60 -4.77
CA LEU A 36 1.37 -10.62 -5.87
C LEU A 36 1.03 -9.55 -6.91
N VAL A 37 -0.24 -9.49 -7.34
CA VAL A 37 -0.71 -8.50 -8.33
C VAL A 37 -0.54 -7.09 -7.78
N VAL A 38 -0.99 -6.84 -6.55
CA VAL A 38 -0.82 -5.53 -5.89
C VAL A 38 0.66 -5.18 -5.75
N GLY A 39 1.52 -6.12 -5.34
CA GLY A 39 2.96 -5.89 -5.24
C GLY A 39 3.59 -5.50 -6.57
N ILE A 40 3.20 -6.14 -7.68
CA ILE A 40 3.68 -5.79 -9.03
C ILE A 40 3.15 -4.43 -9.47
N LEU A 41 1.86 -4.15 -9.30
CA LEU A 41 1.27 -2.86 -9.67
C LEU A 41 1.93 -1.70 -8.92
N VAL A 42 2.18 -1.87 -7.63
CA VAL A 42 2.89 -0.88 -6.82
C VAL A 42 4.33 -0.67 -7.32
N LEU A 43 5.02 -1.72 -7.75
CA LEU A 43 6.36 -1.57 -8.32
C LEU A 43 6.33 -0.83 -9.67
N LEU A 44 5.27 -1.03 -10.46
CA LEU A 44 5.05 -0.24 -11.67
C LEU A 44 4.75 1.23 -11.34
N ASP A 45 3.93 1.50 -10.32
CA ASP A 45 3.69 2.87 -9.85
C ASP A 45 5.01 3.55 -9.42
N ALA A 46 5.93 2.82 -8.77
CA ALA A 46 7.25 3.35 -8.44
C ALA A 46 8.04 3.75 -9.69
N PHE A 47 7.96 2.96 -10.76
CA PHE A 47 8.60 3.27 -12.03
C PHE A 47 7.97 4.48 -12.73
N ASP A 48 6.65 4.59 -12.69
CA ASP A 48 5.91 5.74 -13.23
C ASP A 48 6.23 7.03 -12.48
N ILE A 49 6.42 6.97 -11.15
CA ILE A 49 6.88 8.12 -10.36
C ILE A 49 8.30 8.55 -10.79
N VAL A 50 9.20 7.61 -11.07
CA VAL A 50 10.55 7.92 -11.56
C VAL A 50 10.52 8.53 -12.97
N SER A 51 9.69 7.98 -13.87
CA SER A 51 9.56 8.49 -15.25
C SER A 51 8.93 9.89 -15.27
N ALA A 52 7.96 10.16 -14.40
CA ALA A 52 7.44 11.49 -14.18
C ALA A 52 8.54 12.45 -13.67
N ALA A 53 9.35 12.03 -12.70
CA ALA A 53 10.44 12.83 -12.16
C ALA A 53 11.46 13.25 -13.23
N THR A 54 11.84 12.33 -14.12
CA THR A 54 12.80 12.62 -15.20
C THR A 54 12.21 13.53 -16.27
N ALA A 55 10.93 13.37 -16.61
CA ALA A 55 10.23 14.26 -17.54
C ALA A 55 10.09 15.70 -16.97
N PHE A 56 9.74 15.84 -15.69
CA PHE A 56 9.71 17.12 -15.00
C PHE A 56 11.10 17.77 -14.91
N GLY A 57 12.14 16.98 -14.62
CA GLY A 57 13.53 17.45 -14.56
C GLY A 57 14.08 17.91 -15.91
N GLY A 58 13.77 17.19 -16.99
CA GLY A 58 14.18 17.53 -18.35
C GLY A 58 13.49 18.77 -18.93
N SER A 59 12.31 19.12 -18.41
CA SER A 59 11.56 20.33 -18.82
C SER A 59 12.04 21.60 -18.09
N CYS A 60 12.71 21.46 -16.95
CA CYS A 60 13.14 22.57 -16.09
C CYS A 60 14.59 23.05 -16.33
N THR A 61 15.36 22.37 -17.20
CA THR A 61 16.74 22.74 -17.54
C THR A 61 16.85 24.04 -18.34
N GLY A 62 15.75 24.59 -18.86
CA GLY A 62 15.75 25.76 -19.74
C GLY A 62 15.77 27.13 -19.06
N ILE A 63 15.17 27.33 -17.87
CA ILE A 63 14.94 28.69 -17.35
C ILE A 63 15.05 28.74 -15.81
N LEU A 64 16.19 29.23 -15.31
CA LEU A 64 16.40 29.88 -13.99
C LEU A 64 16.08 29.12 -12.66
N LEU A 65 15.65 27.86 -12.67
CA LEU A 65 15.08 27.19 -11.48
C LEU A 65 15.98 26.23 -10.68
N GLY A 66 17.30 26.23 -10.92
CA GLY A 66 18.26 25.31 -10.28
C GLY A 66 18.24 25.27 -8.74
N CYS A 67 17.71 26.29 -8.07
CA CYS A 67 17.62 26.35 -6.61
C CYS A 67 16.25 25.91 -6.03
N VAL A 68 15.18 25.86 -6.84
CA VAL A 68 13.83 25.42 -6.38
C VAL A 68 13.52 24.01 -6.90
N GLY A 69 13.97 23.67 -8.12
CA GLY A 69 13.71 22.37 -8.76
C GLY A 69 14.43 21.16 -8.12
N GLY A 70 15.57 21.36 -7.45
CA GLY A 70 16.32 20.27 -6.82
C GLY A 70 15.54 19.59 -5.68
N SER A 71 14.80 20.37 -4.90
CA SER A 71 13.99 19.86 -3.78
C SER A 71 12.77 19.05 -4.25
N ALA A 72 12.08 19.53 -5.29
CA ALA A 72 10.95 18.83 -5.90
C ALA A 72 11.37 17.50 -6.55
N LEU A 73 12.47 17.50 -7.31
CA LEU A 73 13.02 16.29 -7.92
C LEU A 73 13.45 15.26 -6.87
N SER A 74 14.13 15.70 -5.80
CA SER A 74 14.51 14.80 -4.71
C SER A 74 13.29 14.16 -4.02
N SER A 75 12.18 14.89 -3.93
CA SER A 75 10.93 14.39 -3.32
C SER A 75 10.27 13.28 -4.15
N PHE A 76 10.33 13.37 -5.49
CA PHE A 76 9.83 12.30 -6.36
C PHE A 76 10.67 11.01 -6.26
N TYR A 77 12.00 11.11 -6.17
CA TYR A 77 12.84 9.93 -5.98
C TYR A 77 12.63 9.27 -4.63
N VAL A 78 12.45 10.06 -3.56
CA VAL A 78 12.09 9.54 -2.24
C VAL A 78 10.72 8.86 -2.27
N ALA A 79 9.73 9.47 -2.94
CA ALA A 79 8.42 8.87 -3.14
C ALA A 79 8.52 7.51 -3.86
N ALA A 80 9.23 7.45 -4.98
CA ALA A 80 9.44 6.21 -5.73
C ALA A 80 10.14 5.13 -4.91
N ALA A 81 11.18 5.50 -4.14
CA ALA A 81 11.89 4.56 -3.27
C ALA A 81 10.98 3.99 -2.17
N LEU A 82 10.17 4.83 -1.52
CA LEU A 82 9.18 4.40 -0.53
C LEU A 82 8.12 3.50 -1.17
N THR A 83 7.66 3.85 -2.37
CA THR A 83 6.71 3.05 -3.15
C THR A 83 7.26 1.66 -3.47
N ALA A 84 8.50 1.60 -3.94
CA ALA A 84 9.17 0.33 -4.20
C ALA A 84 9.32 -0.52 -2.95
N ILE A 85 9.67 0.08 -1.80
CA ILE A 85 9.83 -0.63 -0.53
C ILE A 85 8.53 -1.34 -0.13
N TYR A 86 7.38 -0.66 -0.17
CA TYR A 86 6.13 -1.32 0.22
C TYR A 86 5.66 -2.33 -0.83
N GLY A 87 5.91 -2.12 -2.12
CA GLY A 87 5.69 -3.13 -3.17
C GLY A 87 6.44 -4.43 -2.90
N ILE A 88 7.71 -4.33 -2.46
CA ILE A 88 8.53 -5.48 -2.05
C ILE A 88 7.92 -6.17 -0.82
N ILE A 89 7.41 -5.41 0.16
CA ILE A 89 6.75 -5.97 1.34
C ILE A 89 5.53 -6.82 0.94
N TYR A 90 4.72 -6.36 -0.01
CA TYR A 90 3.60 -7.15 -0.55
C TYR A 90 4.09 -8.46 -1.17
N LEU A 91 5.17 -8.42 -1.95
CA LEU A 91 5.77 -9.62 -2.55
C LEU A 91 6.34 -10.58 -1.50
N TRP A 92 6.95 -10.08 -0.42
CA TRP A 92 7.39 -10.90 0.71
C TRP A 92 6.24 -11.57 1.46
N GLY A 93 5.04 -10.98 1.40
CA GLY A 93 3.83 -11.58 1.96
C GLY A 93 3.32 -12.78 1.16
N VAL A 94 3.65 -12.89 -0.14
CA VAL A 94 3.06 -13.89 -1.06
C VAL A 94 3.28 -15.32 -0.61
N GLN A 95 4.52 -15.70 -0.32
CA GLN A 95 4.83 -17.06 0.10
C GLN A 95 4.12 -17.45 1.40
N PRO A 96 4.22 -16.69 2.50
CA PRO A 96 3.52 -17.05 3.73
C PRO A 96 1.98 -16.95 3.63
N LEU A 97 1.42 -16.10 2.75
CA LEU A 97 -0.01 -16.09 2.44
C LEU A 97 -0.46 -17.38 1.75
N ARG A 98 0.36 -17.88 0.81
CA ARG A 98 0.08 -19.14 0.10
C ARG A 98 0.08 -20.34 1.06
N GLU A 99 0.91 -20.27 2.09
CA GLU A 99 0.98 -21.26 3.18
C GLU A 99 -0.08 -21.03 4.28
N LEU A 100 -0.98 -20.04 4.11
CA LEU A 100 -2.01 -19.67 5.08
C LEU A 100 -1.45 -19.36 6.49
N ARG A 101 -0.22 -18.84 6.55
CA ARG A 101 0.41 -18.44 7.80
C ARG A 101 0.02 -17.04 8.20
N TYR A 102 -0.29 -16.84 9.48
CA TYR A 102 -0.59 -15.52 10.05
C TYR A 102 0.54 -14.51 9.80
N ARG A 103 1.80 -14.97 9.75
CA ARG A 103 2.94 -14.13 9.36
C ARG A 103 2.73 -13.44 8.00
N GLY A 104 2.14 -14.11 7.01
CA GLY A 104 1.89 -13.53 5.69
C GLY A 104 0.81 -12.46 5.72
N TRP A 105 -0.29 -12.74 6.41
CA TRP A 105 -1.34 -11.76 6.68
C TRP A 105 -0.77 -10.51 7.37
N ARG A 106 0.06 -10.70 8.40
CA ARG A 106 0.69 -9.61 9.15
C ARG A 106 1.65 -8.77 8.29
N ILE A 107 2.40 -9.40 7.39
CA ILE A 107 3.28 -8.70 6.44
C ILE A 107 2.46 -7.80 5.53
N VAL A 108 1.37 -8.32 4.95
CA VAL A 108 0.47 -7.52 4.09
C VAL A 108 -0.18 -6.39 4.88
N PHE A 109 -0.67 -6.66 6.09
CA PHE A 109 -1.22 -5.62 6.96
C PHE A 109 -0.19 -4.51 7.23
N THR A 110 1.05 -4.88 7.52
CA THR A 110 2.14 -3.90 7.70
C THR A 110 2.40 -3.11 6.41
N GLY A 111 2.37 -3.77 5.25
CA GLY A 111 2.45 -3.12 3.94
C GLY A 111 1.36 -2.06 3.73
N THR A 112 0.10 -2.39 4.05
CA THR A 112 -1.02 -1.44 3.95
C THR A 112 -0.87 -0.23 4.89
N LEU A 113 -0.31 -0.42 6.09
CA LEU A 113 -0.04 0.68 7.02
C LEU A 113 1.05 1.61 6.48
N ILE A 114 2.12 1.04 5.93
CA ILE A 114 3.20 1.82 5.30
C ILE A 114 2.65 2.57 4.10
N GLN A 115 1.85 1.92 3.24
CA GLN A 115 1.18 2.57 2.11
C GLN A 115 0.32 3.75 2.57
N LEU A 116 -0.47 3.60 3.63
CA LEU A 116 -1.28 4.69 4.18
C LEU A 116 -0.40 5.87 4.62
N VAL A 117 0.67 5.60 5.39
CA VAL A 117 1.58 6.65 5.87
C VAL A 117 2.27 7.35 4.70
N VAL A 118 2.79 6.60 3.74
CA VAL A 118 3.43 7.14 2.54
C VAL A 118 2.44 7.96 1.73
N GLY A 119 1.24 7.42 1.46
CA GLY A 119 0.19 8.13 0.73
C GLY A 119 -0.21 9.45 1.38
N VAL A 120 -0.39 9.48 2.70
CA VAL A 120 -0.68 10.70 3.45
C VAL A 120 0.48 11.70 3.33
N VAL A 121 1.71 11.26 3.54
CA VAL A 121 2.90 12.12 3.43
C VAL A 121 3.02 12.72 2.03
N LEU A 122 2.89 11.91 0.99
CA LEU A 122 2.95 12.38 -0.40
C LEU A 122 1.84 13.38 -0.72
N THR A 123 0.64 13.18 -0.16
CA THR A 123 -0.49 14.09 -0.35
C THR A 123 -0.22 15.48 0.24
N PHE A 124 0.57 15.59 1.32
CA PHE A 124 1.04 16.89 1.82
C PHE A 124 2.02 17.59 0.89
N PHE A 125 2.84 16.85 0.15
CA PHE A 125 3.82 17.42 -0.79
C PHE A 125 3.23 17.76 -2.17
N PHE A 126 2.29 16.95 -2.66
CA PHE A 126 1.74 17.06 -4.02
C PHE A 126 0.30 17.62 -4.08
N GLY A 127 -0.34 17.85 -2.93
CA GLY A 127 -1.65 18.49 -2.81
C GLY A 127 -2.78 17.52 -2.45
N LEU A 128 -3.81 18.04 -1.75
CA LEU A 128 -4.84 17.25 -1.05
C LEU A 128 -5.88 16.54 -1.94
N ASN A 129 -5.87 16.74 -3.25
CA ASN A 129 -6.95 16.30 -4.16
C ASN A 129 -7.13 14.77 -4.24
N GLY A 130 -6.20 13.97 -3.69
CA GLY A 130 -6.25 12.51 -3.70
C GLY A 130 -6.48 11.83 -2.35
N ILE A 131 -6.50 12.56 -1.22
CA ILE A 131 -6.44 11.91 0.11
C ILE A 131 -7.66 11.04 0.41
N ALA A 132 -8.85 11.47 -0.04
CA ALA A 132 -10.08 10.72 0.18
C ALA A 132 -10.06 9.38 -0.56
N LEU A 133 -9.50 9.34 -1.77
CA LEU A 133 -9.36 8.11 -2.54
C LEU A 133 -8.43 7.11 -1.84
N VAL A 134 -7.26 7.58 -1.38
CA VAL A 134 -6.29 6.77 -0.63
C VAL A 134 -6.91 6.20 0.64
N LEU A 135 -7.67 7.01 1.38
CA LEU A 135 -8.34 6.55 2.60
C LEU A 135 -9.40 5.49 2.31
N ILE A 136 -10.18 5.64 1.23
CA ILE A 136 -11.18 4.66 0.82
C ILE A 136 -10.50 3.35 0.40
N GLU A 137 -9.44 3.41 -0.41
CA GLU A 137 -8.69 2.23 -0.86
C GLU A 137 -8.12 1.45 0.32
N VAL A 138 -7.50 2.15 1.28
CA VAL A 138 -6.96 1.53 2.50
C VAL A 138 -8.08 0.93 3.35
N ALA A 139 -9.20 1.64 3.52
CA ALA A 139 -10.33 1.16 4.31
C ALA A 139 -10.95 -0.11 3.71
N VAL A 140 -11.14 -0.14 2.38
CA VAL A 140 -11.63 -1.33 1.66
C VAL A 140 -10.61 -2.46 1.75
N GLY A 141 -9.33 -2.16 1.57
CA GLY A 141 -8.23 -3.11 1.71
C GLY A 141 -8.22 -3.76 3.10
N TRP A 142 -8.35 -2.96 4.16
CA TRP A 142 -8.45 -3.46 5.53
C TRP A 142 -9.70 -4.29 5.76
N TYR A 143 -10.88 -3.83 5.31
CA TYR A 143 -12.11 -4.62 5.46
C TYR A 143 -11.97 -6.03 4.84
N LEU A 144 -11.42 -6.14 3.64
CA LEU A 144 -11.16 -7.42 2.99
C LEU A 144 -10.09 -8.24 3.74
N LEU A 145 -9.02 -7.59 4.18
CA LEU A 145 -7.91 -8.24 4.88
C LEU A 145 -8.37 -8.81 6.23
N PHE A 146 -9.13 -8.06 7.02
CA PHE A 146 -9.66 -8.51 8.31
C PHE A 146 -10.74 -9.58 8.14
N SER A 147 -11.50 -9.55 7.05
CA SER A 147 -12.48 -10.60 6.72
C SER A 147 -11.85 -11.99 6.52
N ILE A 148 -10.59 -12.06 6.04
CA ILE A 148 -9.87 -13.32 5.83
C ILE A 148 -8.94 -13.70 6.97
N ARG A 149 -8.73 -12.81 7.96
CA ARG A 149 -7.76 -13.01 9.05
C ARG A 149 -7.98 -14.32 9.80
N SER A 150 -9.24 -14.67 10.08
CA SER A 150 -9.60 -15.88 10.83
C SER A 150 -9.23 -17.19 10.12
N SER A 151 -8.92 -17.13 8.82
CA SER A 151 -8.51 -18.30 8.04
C SER A 151 -7.00 -18.57 8.08
N PHE A 152 -6.20 -17.69 8.68
CA PHE A 152 -4.75 -17.87 8.80
C PHE A 152 -4.38 -18.53 10.13
N VAL A 153 -3.48 -19.50 10.05
CA VAL A 153 -2.99 -20.25 11.21
C VAL A 153 -1.85 -19.48 11.87
N TYR A 154 -1.93 -19.31 13.19
CA TYR A 154 -0.93 -18.64 14.01
C TYR A 154 0.39 -19.40 14.09
#